data_AF-A0A2E4F1X2-F1
#
_entry.id   AF-A0A2E4F1X2-F1
#
_cell.length_a   1.000
_cell.length_b   1.000
_cell.length_c   1.000
_cell.angle_alpha   90.00
_cell.angle_beta   90.00
_cell.angle_gamma   90.00
#
_symmetry.space_group_name_H-M   'P 1'
#
loop_
_entity.id
_entity.type
_entity.pdbx_description
1 polymer ?
#
loop_
_entity_poly.entity_id
_entity_poly.type
_entity_poly.pdbx_seq_one_letter_code
_entity_poly.pdbx_strand_id
1 'polypeptide(L)'
;MRNAGKFFLFGILAFYCLAGCQPIPKPFQPLFKTEYSTPPAFDSKLGIFLAGVDNADASFEGELISALVVALTAHGIVASTEVANQGSYLLVGDLSSTADARISLSWQIIAADGNVVGLFEQTAANRETSLVQLAGDAAQRTASLLYAKEPLNVELQVASLPAVVLRAVDGAPGDGRISLTSAMRSALVERSVQVLTTELDVNALLILGSVMIRVDNEGESVEVHWSLIDGEGKELGSVSQNNTVPFGALDGEWGDIAHAIADGGADGVITLLREVQHSKFIAGED
;
A
#
# COMPACT_ATOMS: atom_id res chain seq x y z
N MET A 1 95.13 -5.87 11.42
CA MET A 1 94.96 -7.34 11.52
C MET A 1 93.62 -7.62 12.19
N ARG A 2 92.77 -8.46 11.56
CA ARG A 2 91.76 -9.40 12.13
C ARG A 2 90.81 -8.90 13.24
N ASN A 3 89.52 -9.20 13.29
CA ASN A 3 88.59 -10.02 12.50
C ASN A 3 87.18 -9.78 13.09
N ALA A 4 86.15 -10.04 12.28
CA ALA A 4 84.81 -10.58 12.58
C ALA A 4 84.31 -10.55 14.06
N GLY A 5 83.12 -10.03 14.38
CA GLY A 5 81.79 -10.40 13.85
C GLY A 5 81.07 -11.24 14.91
N LYS A 6 80.08 -10.69 15.64
CA LYS A 6 78.61 -10.81 15.44
C LYS A 6 77.94 -11.55 16.63
N PHE A 7 76.68 -11.17 16.90
CA PHE A 7 75.61 -11.88 17.64
C PHE A 7 75.74 -11.93 19.18
N PHE A 8 74.71 -11.77 20.03
CA PHE A 8 73.24 -11.57 19.93
C PHE A 8 72.72 -11.29 21.37
N LEU A 9 71.43 -10.95 21.50
CA LEU A 9 70.55 -11.00 22.68
C LEU A 9 70.38 -9.79 23.64
N PHE A 10 69.23 -9.13 23.41
CA PHE A 10 68.08 -8.95 24.33
C PHE A 10 68.13 -7.90 25.45
N GLY A 11 67.16 -6.96 25.40
CA GLY A 11 66.73 -6.18 26.56
C GLY A 11 65.96 -4.89 26.25
N ILE A 12 64.71 -5.03 25.76
CA ILE A 12 63.47 -4.28 26.13
C ILE A 12 63.59 -2.78 26.50
N LEU A 13 62.87 -1.86 25.81
CA LEU A 13 61.74 -1.04 26.38
C LEU A 13 61.23 0.07 25.41
N ALA A 14 59.89 0.19 25.35
CA ALA A 14 59.04 1.39 25.08
C ALA A 14 59.08 2.07 23.69
N PHE A 15 58.11 1.87 22.78
CA PHE A 15 56.72 2.38 22.77
C PHE A 15 56.60 3.89 22.49
N TYR A 16 56.54 4.29 21.21
CA TYR A 16 56.02 5.61 20.78
C TYR A 16 55.57 5.55 19.30
N CYS A 17 54.53 4.77 19.01
CA CYS A 17 53.68 5.03 17.83
C CYS A 17 52.51 5.88 18.31
N LEU A 18 52.68 7.21 18.31
CA LEU A 18 51.56 8.12 18.47
C LEU A 18 50.68 8.01 17.22
N ALA A 19 49.64 7.19 17.35
CA ALA A 19 48.46 7.22 16.51
C ALA A 19 47.80 8.60 16.64
N GLY A 20 48.14 9.52 15.75
CA GLY A 20 47.41 10.76 15.55
C GLY A 20 46.19 10.51 14.67
N CYS A 21 45.18 9.79 15.16
CA CYS A 21 43.84 9.87 14.60
C CYS A 21 43.30 11.26 14.95
N GLN A 22 43.56 12.26 14.11
CA GLN A 22 42.83 13.52 14.21
C GLN A 22 41.35 13.24 13.92
N PRO A 23 40.41 13.73 14.75
CA PRO A 23 39.00 13.54 14.48
C PRO A 23 38.67 14.22 13.15
N ILE A 24 38.18 13.43 12.19
CA ILE A 24 37.68 13.91 10.91
C ILE A 24 36.65 15.00 11.22
N PRO A 25 36.82 16.24 10.70
CA PRO A 25 35.83 17.28 10.90
C PRO A 25 34.51 16.80 10.28
N LYS A 26 33.44 16.82 11.08
CA LYS A 26 32.09 16.45 10.65
C LYS A 26 31.27 17.74 10.44
N PRO A 27 31.43 18.44 9.31
CA PRO A 27 30.79 19.74 9.08
C PRO A 27 29.25 19.67 9.02
N PHE A 28 28.67 18.47 8.94
CA PHE A 28 27.22 18.25 8.85
C PHE A 28 26.63 17.54 10.09
N GLN A 29 27.36 17.46 11.21
CA GLN A 29 26.73 17.02 12.47
C GLN A 29 26.13 18.23 13.20
N PRO A 30 24.79 18.31 13.37
CA PRO A 30 24.18 19.35 14.18
C PRO A 30 24.65 19.24 15.64
N LEU A 31 24.85 20.38 16.30
CA LEU A 31 25.39 20.48 17.66
C LEU A 31 24.47 19.87 18.74
N PHE A 32 23.22 19.57 18.41
CA PHE A 32 22.26 18.90 19.27
C PHE A 32 21.66 17.70 18.53
N LYS A 33 21.81 16.52 19.13
CA LYS A 33 21.14 15.30 18.67
C LYS A 33 19.74 15.31 19.29
N THR A 34 18.76 15.80 18.55
CA THR A 34 17.35 15.58 18.91
C THR A 34 17.08 14.09 18.78
N GLU A 35 16.82 13.41 19.90
CA GLU A 35 16.22 12.08 19.88
C GLU A 35 14.88 12.21 19.13
N TYR A 36 14.67 11.37 18.12
CA TYR A 36 13.57 11.42 17.16
C TYR A 36 13.61 12.55 16.12
N SER A 37 14.69 12.58 15.34
CA SER A 37 14.49 12.85 13.91
C SER A 37 14.00 11.56 13.28
N THR A 38 12.68 11.33 13.27
CA THR A 38 12.09 10.41 12.29
C THR A 38 12.59 10.89 10.94
N PRO A 39 13.29 10.07 10.15
CA PRO A 39 13.61 10.44 8.78
C PRO A 39 12.31 10.90 8.12
N PRO A 40 12.31 11.94 7.26
CA PRO A 40 11.17 12.14 6.39
C PRO A 40 10.87 10.79 5.74
N ALA A 41 9.61 10.37 5.77
CA ALA A 41 9.21 9.15 5.09
C ALA A 41 9.81 9.24 3.68
N PHE A 42 10.67 8.27 3.32
CA PHE A 42 11.03 8.16 1.92
C PHE A 42 9.70 7.92 1.23
N ASP A 43 9.22 8.89 0.45
CA ASP A 43 8.20 8.62 -0.56
C ASP A 43 8.68 7.34 -1.23
N SER A 44 7.92 6.26 -1.11
CA SER A 44 8.23 4.96 -1.68
C SER A 44 8.10 5.09 -3.20
N LYS A 45 9.01 5.85 -3.80
CA LYS A 45 9.10 6.02 -5.24
C LYS A 45 9.63 4.71 -5.77
N LEU A 46 8.73 3.98 -6.42
CA LEU A 46 9.07 2.78 -7.16
C LEU A 46 10.17 3.11 -8.15
N GLY A 47 11.32 2.46 -7.97
CA GLY A 47 12.45 2.54 -8.89
C GLY A 47 12.30 1.48 -9.97
N ILE A 48 12.29 1.88 -11.24
CA ILE A 48 12.40 0.97 -12.38
C ILE A 48 13.75 1.18 -13.06
N PHE A 49 14.43 0.08 -13.34
CA PHE A 49 15.54 0.04 -14.27
C PHE A 49 15.07 -0.48 -15.63
N LEU A 50 15.33 0.29 -16.67
CA LEU A 50 14.99 -0.06 -18.04
C LEU A 50 16.13 -0.87 -18.64
N ALA A 51 15.93 -2.19 -18.78
CA ALA A 51 16.97 -3.10 -19.26
C ALA A 51 17.25 -2.99 -20.76
N GLY A 52 16.29 -2.43 -21.51
CA GLY A 52 16.34 -2.30 -22.96
C GLY A 52 15.15 -2.96 -23.64
N VAL A 53 15.19 -2.98 -24.97
CA VAL A 53 14.23 -3.66 -25.82
C VAL A 53 14.97 -4.64 -26.71
N ASP A 54 14.87 -5.93 -26.37
CA ASP A 54 15.46 -7.01 -27.15
C ASP A 54 14.93 -6.98 -28.59
N ASN A 55 15.77 -7.34 -29.54
CA ASN A 55 15.47 -7.39 -30.98
C ASN A 55 15.13 -6.03 -31.64
N ALA A 56 15.26 -4.91 -30.93
CA ALA A 56 15.19 -3.57 -31.49
C ALA A 56 16.52 -3.12 -32.12
N ASP A 57 16.44 -2.23 -33.11
CA ASP A 57 17.60 -1.48 -33.57
C ASP A 57 17.94 -0.34 -32.58
N ALA A 58 19.22 0.00 -32.46
CA ALA A 58 19.70 0.95 -31.44
C ALA A 58 19.08 2.36 -31.54
N SER A 59 18.65 2.78 -32.74
CA SER A 59 17.97 4.07 -32.92
C SER A 59 16.56 4.01 -32.32
N PHE A 60 15.78 3.00 -32.72
CA PHE A 60 14.44 2.79 -32.21
C PHE A 60 14.42 2.59 -30.70
N GLU A 61 15.32 1.74 -30.18
CA GLU A 61 15.44 1.47 -28.75
C GLU A 61 15.77 2.75 -27.97
N GLY A 62 16.79 3.51 -28.39
CA GLY A 62 17.20 4.73 -27.70
C GLY A 62 16.09 5.79 -27.63
N GLU A 63 15.36 5.98 -28.73
CA GLU A 63 14.25 6.93 -28.78
C GLU A 63 13.05 6.46 -27.93
N LEU A 64 12.71 5.16 -28.00
CA LEU A 64 11.61 4.58 -27.21
C LEU A 64 11.91 4.63 -25.71
N ILE A 65 13.12 4.23 -25.30
CA ILE A 65 13.55 4.26 -23.90
C ILE A 65 13.56 5.69 -23.36
N SER A 66 14.06 6.66 -24.14
CA SER A 66 14.04 8.07 -23.74
C SER A 66 12.61 8.58 -23.52
N ALA A 67 11.69 8.25 -24.42
CA ALA A 67 10.28 8.59 -24.27
C ALA A 67 9.63 7.86 -23.08
N LEU A 68 10.03 6.61 -22.82
CA LEU A 68 9.50 5.79 -21.74
C LEU A 68 9.94 6.30 -20.36
N VAL A 69 11.17 6.78 -20.21
CA VAL A 69 11.63 7.45 -18.98
C VAL A 69 10.74 8.66 -18.66
N VAL A 70 10.47 9.51 -19.64
CA VAL A 70 9.60 10.69 -19.47
C VAL A 70 8.19 10.26 -19.08
N ALA A 71 7.63 9.27 -19.76
CA ALA A 71 6.28 8.79 -19.50
C ALA A 71 6.14 8.13 -18.13
N LEU A 72 7.08 7.27 -17.71
CA LEU A 72 7.08 6.65 -16.38
C LEU A 72 7.22 7.69 -15.27
N THR A 73 8.06 8.70 -15.48
CA THR A 73 8.22 9.82 -14.53
C THR A 73 6.93 10.60 -14.36
N ALA A 74 6.15 10.79 -15.44
CA ALA A 74 4.83 11.42 -15.37
C ALA A 74 3.81 10.61 -14.54
N HIS A 75 4.03 9.29 -14.39
CA HIS A 75 3.26 8.40 -13.52
C HIS A 75 3.84 8.27 -12.10
N GLY A 76 4.79 9.12 -11.71
CA GLY A 76 5.41 9.10 -10.38
C GLY A 76 6.45 8.00 -10.16
N ILE A 77 6.82 7.29 -11.23
CA ILE A 77 7.79 6.18 -11.18
C ILE A 77 9.16 6.70 -11.59
N VAL A 78 10.16 6.47 -10.75
CA VAL A 78 11.54 6.87 -11.05
C VAL A 78 12.14 5.81 -11.96
N ALA A 79 12.36 6.15 -13.22
CA ALA A 79 13.00 5.27 -14.20
C ALA A 79 14.48 5.64 -14.39
N SER A 80 15.37 4.66 -14.44
CA SER A 80 16.79 4.84 -14.78
C SER A 80 17.24 3.81 -15.81
N THR A 81 18.19 4.19 -16.66
CA THR A 81 18.90 3.30 -17.60
C THR A 81 20.36 3.07 -17.18
N GLU A 82 20.84 3.80 -16.17
CA GLU A 82 22.26 3.82 -15.76
C GLU A 82 22.50 3.12 -14.43
N VAL A 83 21.57 3.29 -13.48
CA VAL A 83 21.74 2.82 -12.11
C VAL A 83 20.48 2.10 -11.63
N ALA A 84 20.61 0.82 -11.33
CA ALA A 84 19.64 0.05 -10.55
C ALA A 84 20.09 -0.02 -9.09
N ASN A 85 19.16 0.14 -8.15
CA ASN A 85 19.39 -0.18 -6.74
C ASN A 85 18.84 -1.58 -6.41
N GLN A 86 19.16 -2.11 -5.22
CA GLN A 86 18.78 -3.47 -4.82
C GLN A 86 17.26 -3.70 -4.70
N GLY A 87 16.42 -2.65 -4.74
CA GLY A 87 14.97 -2.75 -4.72
C GLY A 87 14.31 -2.36 -6.05
N SER A 88 15.08 -2.13 -7.12
CA SER A 88 14.53 -1.67 -8.39
C SER A 88 13.87 -2.83 -9.15
N TYR A 89 12.71 -2.56 -9.73
CA TYR A 89 12.10 -3.45 -10.72
C TYR A 89 12.86 -3.33 -12.05
N LEU A 90 12.95 -4.42 -12.80
CA LEU A 90 13.46 -4.41 -14.17
C LEU A 90 12.28 -4.38 -15.13
N LEU A 91 12.29 -3.46 -16.08
CA LEU A 91 11.39 -3.49 -17.23
C LEU A 91 12.19 -3.91 -18.46
N VAL A 92 11.80 -5.04 -19.04
CA VAL A 92 12.42 -5.63 -20.23
C VAL A 92 11.39 -5.67 -21.34
N GLY A 93 11.72 -5.11 -22.50
CA GLY A 93 10.91 -5.23 -23.71
C GLY A 93 11.50 -6.25 -24.67
N ASP A 94 10.66 -6.89 -25.49
CA ASP A 94 11.08 -7.67 -26.65
C ASP A 94 10.24 -7.26 -27.86
N LEU A 95 10.93 -6.85 -28.92
CA LEU A 95 10.34 -6.40 -30.17
C LEU A 95 10.19 -7.58 -31.14
N SER A 96 8.94 -7.89 -31.47
CA SER A 96 8.61 -8.80 -32.56
C SER A 96 7.92 -8.04 -33.69
N SER A 97 8.53 -8.04 -34.88
CA SER A 97 7.90 -7.48 -36.08
C SER A 97 7.06 -8.54 -36.76
N THR A 98 5.79 -8.24 -37.05
CA THR A 98 4.95 -9.14 -37.84
C THR A 98 5.23 -8.97 -39.34
N ALA A 99 4.84 -9.97 -40.15
CA ALA A 99 5.00 -9.96 -41.61
C ALA A 99 4.34 -8.75 -42.30
N ASP A 100 3.39 -8.09 -41.63
CA ASP A 100 2.62 -6.95 -42.13
C ASP A 100 3.20 -5.59 -41.68
N ALA A 101 4.47 -5.55 -41.23
CA ALA A 101 5.14 -4.35 -40.71
C ALA A 101 4.49 -3.72 -39.46
N ARG A 102 3.66 -4.48 -38.74
CA ARG A 102 3.14 -4.06 -37.43
C ARG A 102 4.19 -4.34 -36.36
N ILE A 103 4.33 -3.39 -35.45
CA ILE A 103 5.19 -3.52 -34.27
C ILE A 103 4.40 -4.29 -33.22
N SER A 104 4.94 -5.39 -32.71
CA SER A 104 4.48 -6.06 -31.50
C SER A 104 5.59 -5.98 -30.46
N LEU A 105 5.25 -5.48 -29.26
CA LEU A 105 6.17 -5.39 -28.14
C LEU A 105 5.60 -6.19 -26.98
N SER A 106 6.38 -7.17 -26.53
CA SER A 106 6.11 -7.89 -25.29
C SER A 106 6.93 -7.26 -24.17
N TRP A 107 6.32 -7.05 -23.00
CA TRP A 107 6.96 -6.41 -21.86
C TRP A 107 6.90 -7.31 -20.64
N GLN A 108 8.01 -7.37 -19.90
CA GLN A 108 8.11 -8.05 -18.63
C GLN A 108 8.57 -7.10 -17.53
N ILE A 109 7.87 -7.14 -16.40
CA ILE A 109 8.26 -6.45 -15.18
C ILE A 109 8.78 -7.50 -14.21
N ILE A 110 10.05 -7.41 -13.83
CA ILE A 110 10.73 -8.37 -12.96
C ILE A 110 11.05 -7.66 -11.66
N ALA A 111 10.64 -8.23 -10.53
CA ALA A 111 10.99 -7.70 -9.21
C ALA A 111 12.46 -7.95 -8.87
N ALA A 112 12.96 -7.28 -7.83
CA ALA A 112 14.34 -7.41 -7.38
C ALA A 112 14.73 -8.84 -6.96
N ASP A 113 13.76 -9.67 -6.60
CA ASP A 113 13.94 -11.10 -6.27
C ASP A 113 14.01 -12.00 -7.52
N GLY A 114 13.87 -11.43 -8.72
CA GLY A 114 13.89 -12.15 -10.00
C GLY A 114 12.53 -12.68 -10.44
N ASN A 115 11.45 -12.48 -9.68
CA ASN A 115 10.12 -12.93 -10.06
C ASN A 115 9.48 -12.01 -11.09
N VAL A 116 8.86 -12.58 -12.12
CA VAL A 116 8.05 -11.83 -13.08
C VAL A 116 6.75 -11.40 -12.40
N VAL A 117 6.59 -10.10 -12.18
CA VAL A 117 5.44 -9.52 -11.50
C VAL A 117 4.41 -8.91 -12.45
N GLY A 118 4.76 -8.70 -13.72
CA GLY A 118 3.85 -8.21 -14.74
C GLY A 118 4.27 -8.63 -16.14
N LEU A 119 3.29 -8.89 -16.99
CA LEU A 119 3.46 -9.20 -18.41
C LEU A 119 2.38 -8.47 -19.20
N PHE A 120 2.75 -7.82 -20.30
CA PHE A 120 1.76 -7.24 -21.21
C PHE A 120 2.29 -7.10 -22.64
N GLU A 121 1.37 -7.12 -23.59
CA GLU A 121 1.63 -6.97 -25.02
C GLU A 121 1.05 -5.66 -25.53
N GLN A 122 1.75 -4.99 -26.44
CA GLN A 122 1.23 -3.84 -27.18
C GLN A 122 1.53 -3.99 -28.67
N THR A 123 0.57 -3.55 -29.49
CA THR A 123 0.74 -3.56 -30.95
C THR A 123 0.51 -2.18 -31.52
N ALA A 124 1.35 -1.78 -32.47
CA ALA A 124 1.18 -0.54 -33.23
C ALA A 124 1.09 -0.84 -34.72
N ALA A 125 0.24 -0.08 -35.42
CA ALA A 125 -0.08 -0.30 -36.82
C ALA A 125 1.08 0.04 -37.77
N ASN A 126 1.95 0.99 -37.39
CA ASN A 126 3.14 1.40 -38.15
C ASN A 126 4.18 2.07 -37.22
N ARG A 127 5.44 2.18 -37.68
CA ARG A 127 6.51 2.96 -37.01
C ARG A 127 6.19 4.45 -36.84
N GLU A 128 5.19 4.97 -37.56
CA GLU A 128 4.74 6.37 -37.51
C GLU A 128 3.71 6.65 -36.41
N THR A 129 3.23 5.61 -35.72
CA THR A 129 2.59 5.80 -34.41
C THR A 129 3.65 6.44 -33.51
N SER A 130 3.41 7.67 -33.05
CA SER A 130 4.41 8.45 -32.32
C SER A 130 5.03 7.59 -31.22
N LEU A 131 6.35 7.47 -31.19
CA LEU A 131 7.09 6.75 -30.13
C LEU A 131 6.65 7.19 -28.73
N VAL A 132 6.21 8.45 -28.61
CA VAL A 132 5.62 9.03 -27.39
C VAL A 132 4.34 8.30 -26.98
N GLN A 133 3.49 7.91 -27.93
CA GLN A 133 2.27 7.15 -27.66
C GLN A 133 2.60 5.72 -27.23
N LEU A 134 3.53 5.04 -27.93
CA LEU A 134 4.00 3.70 -27.53
C LEU A 134 4.62 3.70 -26.12
N ALA A 135 5.41 4.71 -25.81
CA ALA A 135 6.00 4.92 -24.49
C ALA A 135 4.93 5.24 -23.43
N GLY A 136 3.96 6.08 -23.76
CA GLY A 136 2.84 6.44 -22.88
C GLY A 136 1.99 5.23 -22.51
N ASP A 137 1.60 4.41 -23.50
CA ASP A 137 0.82 3.20 -23.28
C ASP A 137 1.59 2.17 -22.43
N ALA A 138 2.88 1.98 -22.71
CA ALA A 138 3.75 1.11 -21.93
C ALA A 138 3.92 1.61 -20.49
N ALA A 139 4.14 2.91 -20.28
CA ALA A 139 4.27 3.51 -18.96
C ALA A 139 2.99 3.39 -18.14
N GLN A 140 1.83 3.65 -18.74
CA GLN A 140 0.54 3.54 -18.08
C GLN A 140 0.26 2.10 -17.62
N ARG A 141 0.52 1.10 -18.47
CA ARG A 141 0.34 -0.31 -18.13
C ARG A 141 1.32 -0.79 -17.08
N THR A 142 2.58 -0.36 -17.18
CA THR A 142 3.62 -0.63 -16.17
C THR A 142 3.22 -0.06 -14.82
N ALA A 143 2.79 1.19 -14.77
CA ALA A 143 2.29 1.83 -13.55
C ALA A 143 1.10 1.08 -12.97
N SER A 144 0.11 0.73 -13.80
CA SER A 144 -1.07 -0.02 -13.36
C SER A 144 -0.70 -1.36 -12.73
N LEU A 145 0.26 -2.09 -13.29
CA LEU A 145 0.69 -3.40 -12.80
C LEU A 145 1.51 -3.32 -11.50
N LEU A 146 2.36 -2.30 -11.38
CA LEU A 146 3.17 -2.11 -10.17
C LEU A 146 2.35 -1.59 -9.01
N TYR A 147 1.51 -0.58 -9.27
CA TYR A 147 0.60 -0.04 -8.27
C TYR A 147 -0.50 -1.04 -7.88
N ALA A 148 -0.88 -1.99 -8.74
CA ALA A 148 -1.80 -3.06 -8.36
C ALA A 148 -1.20 -4.08 -7.38
N LYS A 149 0.14 -4.13 -7.21
CA LYS A 149 0.84 -5.11 -6.36
C LYS A 149 1.42 -4.55 -5.06
N GLU A 150 1.59 -3.24 -4.93
CA GLU A 150 1.81 -2.60 -3.64
C GLU A 150 0.51 -1.98 -3.13
N PRO A 151 0.22 -2.03 -1.81
CA PRO A 151 -0.85 -1.20 -1.26
C PRO A 151 -0.43 0.25 -1.47
N LEU A 152 -1.02 0.88 -2.51
CA LEU A 152 -0.71 2.24 -2.92
C LEU A 152 -0.75 3.17 -1.71
N ASN A 153 0.42 3.70 -1.33
CA ASN A 153 0.48 4.98 -0.65
C ASN A 153 0.32 6.06 -1.73
N VAL A 154 -0.92 6.24 -2.19
CA VAL A 154 -1.29 7.28 -3.14
C VAL A 154 -2.15 8.31 -2.43
N GLU A 155 -1.50 9.40 -2.08
CA GLU A 155 -2.12 10.69 -1.78
C GLU A 155 -2.61 11.37 -3.08
N LEU A 156 -3.38 10.63 -3.88
CA LEU A 156 -4.24 11.13 -4.96
C LEU A 156 -5.47 10.23 -4.99
N GLN A 157 -6.43 10.53 -4.11
CA GLN A 157 -7.86 10.21 -4.21
C GLN A 157 -8.21 8.95 -5.03
N VAL A 158 -7.74 7.77 -4.59
CA VAL A 158 -8.74 6.72 -4.39
C VAL A 158 -9.55 7.28 -3.24
N ALA A 159 -10.83 7.52 -3.47
CA ALA A 159 -11.81 7.75 -2.44
C ALA A 159 -11.52 6.84 -1.22
N SER A 160 -10.72 7.32 -0.25
CA SER A 160 -10.55 6.62 1.00
C SER A 160 -11.93 6.61 1.58
N LEU A 161 -12.42 5.43 1.96
CA LEU A 161 -13.72 5.35 2.59
C LEU A 161 -13.73 6.37 3.74
N PRO A 162 -14.77 7.20 3.83
CA PRO A 162 -14.80 8.27 4.82
C PRO A 162 -14.53 7.68 6.20
N ALA A 163 -13.72 8.38 7.00
CA ALA A 163 -13.46 7.97 8.37
C ALA A 163 -14.78 7.92 9.14
N VAL A 164 -14.94 6.87 9.96
CA VAL A 164 -16.16 6.62 10.71
C VAL A 164 -15.89 6.60 12.20
N VAL A 165 -16.89 6.97 12.99
CA VAL A 165 -16.93 6.78 14.43
C VAL A 165 -17.87 5.61 14.71
N LEU A 166 -17.33 4.52 15.24
CA LEU A 166 -18.13 3.38 15.68
C LEU A 166 -18.57 3.59 17.13
N ARG A 167 -19.90 3.66 17.35
CA ARG A 167 -20.48 3.72 18.69
C ARG A 167 -20.60 2.32 19.29
N ALA A 168 -20.75 2.28 20.62
CA ALA A 168 -20.99 1.02 21.31
C ALA A 168 -22.31 0.41 20.83
N VAL A 169 -22.30 -0.89 20.57
CA VAL A 169 -23.49 -1.65 20.15
C VAL A 169 -24.52 -1.68 21.27
N ASP A 170 -25.79 -1.46 20.94
CA ASP A 170 -26.90 -1.50 21.88
C ASP A 170 -27.70 -2.81 21.80
N GLY A 171 -28.38 -3.18 22.88
CA GLY A 171 -29.31 -4.33 22.92
C GLY A 171 -28.68 -5.72 23.02
N ALA A 172 -27.36 -5.86 22.88
CA ALA A 172 -26.68 -7.15 22.97
C ALA A 172 -26.54 -7.64 24.44
N PRO A 173 -27.06 -8.83 24.80
CA PRO A 173 -26.90 -9.42 26.13
C PRO A 173 -25.47 -9.95 26.37
N GLY A 174 -25.23 -10.45 27.58
CA GLY A 174 -23.93 -11.00 27.97
C GLY A 174 -22.80 -9.97 27.83
N ASP A 175 -21.69 -10.38 27.23
CA ASP A 175 -20.60 -9.49 26.84
C ASP A 175 -20.77 -8.89 25.42
N GLY A 176 -21.89 -9.19 24.75
CA GLY A 176 -22.10 -8.95 23.32
C GLY A 176 -21.91 -7.50 22.91
N ARG A 177 -22.24 -6.52 23.77
CA ARG A 177 -21.94 -5.10 23.51
C ARG A 177 -20.44 -4.88 23.28
N ILE A 178 -19.59 -5.42 24.15
CA ILE A 178 -18.15 -5.23 24.08
C ILE A 178 -17.59 -6.04 22.91
N SER A 179 -17.98 -7.30 22.82
CA SER A 179 -17.49 -8.25 21.82
C SER A 179 -17.85 -7.83 20.39
N LEU A 180 -19.10 -7.43 20.13
CA LEU A 180 -19.52 -6.91 18.82
C LEU A 180 -18.86 -5.56 18.48
N THR A 181 -18.76 -4.64 19.44
CA THR A 181 -18.11 -3.34 19.18
C THR A 181 -16.63 -3.54 18.82
N SER A 182 -15.95 -4.46 19.51
CA SER A 182 -14.55 -4.79 19.25
C SER A 182 -14.37 -5.52 17.91
N ALA A 183 -15.22 -6.50 17.64
CA ALA A 183 -15.19 -7.28 16.40
C ALA A 183 -15.49 -6.39 15.18
N MET A 184 -16.51 -5.54 15.25
CA MET A 184 -16.85 -4.60 14.17
C MET A 184 -15.71 -3.60 13.93
N ARG A 185 -15.10 -3.05 14.98
CA ARG A 185 -13.91 -2.19 14.83
C ARG A 185 -12.79 -2.91 14.08
N SER A 186 -12.51 -4.15 14.47
CA SER A 186 -11.44 -4.95 13.88
C SER A 186 -11.73 -5.25 12.40
N ALA A 187 -12.94 -5.70 12.08
CA ALA A 187 -13.38 -6.03 10.73
C ALA A 187 -13.32 -4.81 9.78
N LEU A 188 -13.66 -3.61 10.28
CA LEU A 188 -13.54 -2.35 9.53
C LEU A 188 -12.07 -1.98 9.29
N VAL A 189 -11.21 -2.07 10.31
CA VAL A 189 -9.78 -1.75 10.19
C VAL A 189 -9.06 -2.71 9.25
N GLU A 190 -9.36 -4.01 9.32
CA GLU A 190 -8.82 -5.03 8.40
C GLU A 190 -9.18 -4.73 6.93
N ARG A 191 -10.32 -4.08 6.70
CA ARG A 191 -10.79 -3.63 5.38
C ARG A 191 -10.38 -2.19 5.06
N SER A 192 -9.37 -1.66 5.78
CA SER A 192 -8.79 -0.33 5.58
C SER A 192 -9.76 0.84 5.80
N VAL A 193 -10.84 0.64 6.57
CA VAL A 193 -11.71 1.74 7.03
C VAL A 193 -11.11 2.37 8.28
N GLN A 194 -10.91 3.69 8.25
CA GLN A 194 -10.43 4.41 9.42
C GLN A 194 -11.54 4.55 10.47
N VAL A 195 -11.35 3.93 11.64
CA VAL A 195 -12.27 4.06 12.78
C VAL A 195 -11.69 5.03 13.80
N LEU A 196 -12.34 6.18 13.95
CA LEU A 196 -11.95 7.23 14.88
C LEU A 196 -12.41 6.89 16.31
N THR A 197 -11.59 7.23 17.29
CA THR A 197 -11.86 7.00 18.73
C THR A 197 -12.55 8.17 19.40
N THR A 198 -12.66 9.31 18.72
CA THR A 198 -13.22 10.57 19.25
C THR A 198 -14.01 11.29 18.16
N GLU A 199 -15.15 11.87 18.54
CA GLU A 199 -15.93 12.81 17.72
C GLU A 199 -15.17 14.15 17.66
N LEU A 200 -14.11 14.22 16.84
CA LEU A 200 -13.32 15.44 16.67
C LEU A 200 -13.81 16.30 15.50
N ASP A 201 -14.76 15.81 14.70
CA ASP A 201 -15.21 16.49 13.50
C ASP A 201 -16.74 16.52 13.41
N VAL A 202 -17.29 17.70 13.13
CA VAL A 202 -18.73 17.95 12.97
C VAL A 202 -19.30 17.25 11.73
N ASN A 203 -18.43 16.74 10.85
CA ASN A 203 -18.78 16.01 9.64
C ASN A 203 -18.51 14.49 9.75
N ALA A 204 -18.23 13.97 10.95
CA ALA A 204 -17.94 12.55 11.13
C ALA A 204 -19.15 11.67 10.82
N LEU A 205 -18.94 10.61 10.03
CA LEU A 205 -19.95 9.57 9.83
C LEU A 205 -19.98 8.63 11.03
N LEU A 206 -21.16 8.34 11.54
CA LEU A 206 -21.40 7.52 12.72
C LEU A 206 -21.95 6.16 12.29
N ILE A 207 -21.39 5.09 12.83
CA ILE A 207 -21.96 3.74 12.73
C ILE A 207 -22.61 3.41 14.07
N LEU A 208 -23.91 3.15 14.04
CA LEU A 208 -24.68 2.63 15.17
C LEU A 208 -25.02 1.17 14.92
N GLY A 209 -24.81 0.32 15.93
CA GLY A 209 -25.23 -1.08 15.91
C GLY A 209 -26.29 -1.33 16.96
N SER A 210 -27.37 -2.02 16.59
CA SER A 210 -28.40 -2.49 17.52
C SER A 210 -28.68 -3.96 17.31
N VAL A 211 -28.84 -4.68 18.41
CA VAL A 211 -29.16 -6.10 18.42
C VAL A 211 -30.57 -6.31 18.99
N MET A 212 -31.36 -7.10 18.28
CA MET A 212 -32.65 -7.60 18.74
C MET A 212 -32.62 -9.12 18.77
N ILE A 213 -33.12 -9.71 19.86
CA ILE A 213 -33.19 -11.15 20.01
C ILE A 213 -34.64 -11.57 20.12
N ARG A 214 -35.01 -12.59 19.34
CA ARG A 214 -36.29 -13.27 19.43
C ARG A 214 -36.04 -14.75 19.70
N VAL A 215 -36.74 -15.29 20.70
CA VAL A 215 -36.73 -16.72 20.97
C VAL A 215 -37.90 -17.35 20.22
N ASP A 216 -37.62 -18.37 19.41
CA ASP A 216 -38.63 -19.17 18.74
C ASP A 216 -38.47 -20.67 19.08
N ASN A 217 -39.18 -21.53 18.37
CA ASN A 217 -39.14 -22.97 18.63
C ASN A 217 -37.87 -23.66 18.08
N GLU A 218 -37.13 -22.98 17.20
CA GLU A 218 -35.96 -23.50 16.48
C GLU A 218 -34.65 -22.99 17.08
N GLY A 219 -34.68 -21.87 17.81
CA GLY A 219 -33.54 -21.34 18.56
C GLY A 219 -33.73 -19.88 19.00
N GLU A 220 -32.61 -19.18 19.11
CA GLU A 220 -32.55 -17.73 19.33
C GLU A 220 -32.22 -17.04 18.01
N SER A 221 -33.18 -16.31 17.45
CA SER A 221 -32.96 -15.44 16.29
C SER A 221 -32.33 -14.14 16.76
N VAL A 222 -31.10 -13.89 16.30
CA VAL A 222 -30.37 -12.63 16.51
C VAL A 222 -30.45 -11.79 15.24
N GLU A 223 -31.12 -10.65 15.36
CA GLU A 223 -31.20 -9.63 14.31
C GLU A 223 -30.28 -8.48 14.69
N VAL A 224 -29.33 -8.16 13.81
CA VAL A 224 -28.37 -7.07 14.00
C VAL A 224 -28.59 -6.05 12.91
N HIS A 225 -28.80 -4.80 13.33
CA HIS A 225 -29.02 -3.66 12.44
C HIS A 225 -27.87 -2.67 12.61
N TRP A 226 -27.23 -2.31 11.51
CA TRP A 226 -26.17 -1.31 11.42
C TRP A 226 -26.68 -0.11 10.65
N SER A 227 -26.63 1.08 11.24
CA SER A 227 -27.05 2.32 10.60
C SER A 227 -25.83 3.22 10.40
N LEU A 228 -25.72 3.79 9.21
CA LEU A 228 -24.76 4.84 8.89
C LEU A 228 -25.48 6.19 9.00
N ILE A 229 -24.97 7.09 9.84
CA ILE A 229 -25.61 8.36 10.17
C ILE A 229 -24.58 9.48 9.95
N ASP A 230 -25.02 10.65 9.48
CA ASP A 230 -24.17 11.84 9.40
C ASP A 230 -24.06 12.58 10.74
N GLY A 231 -23.20 13.62 10.77
CA GLY A 231 -23.00 14.46 11.96
C GLY A 231 -24.24 15.26 12.39
N GLU A 232 -25.27 15.35 11.54
CA GLU A 232 -26.53 16.01 11.84
C GLU A 232 -27.59 15.02 12.40
N GLY A 233 -27.27 13.73 12.46
CA GLY A 233 -28.15 12.68 12.97
C GLY A 233 -29.10 12.10 11.93
N LYS A 234 -28.90 12.37 10.64
CA LYS A 234 -29.70 11.80 9.55
C LYS A 234 -29.11 10.44 9.13
N GLU A 235 -29.98 9.44 9.05
CA GLU A 235 -29.61 8.12 8.51
C GLU A 235 -29.37 8.20 7.00
N LEU A 236 -28.18 7.77 6.59
CA LEU A 236 -27.74 7.70 5.19
C LEU A 236 -28.04 6.32 4.58
N GLY A 237 -28.13 5.29 5.41
CA GLY A 237 -28.48 3.94 5.01
C GLY A 237 -28.26 2.94 6.14
N SER A 238 -28.68 1.70 5.93
CA SER A 238 -28.56 0.65 6.93
C SER A 238 -28.40 -0.76 6.35
N VAL A 239 -27.86 -1.65 7.18
CA VAL A 239 -27.63 -3.07 6.90
C VAL A 239 -28.28 -3.88 8.00
N SER A 240 -29.11 -4.85 7.64
CA SER A 240 -29.69 -5.80 8.60
C SER A 240 -29.22 -7.22 8.32
N GLN A 241 -28.87 -7.93 9.38
CA GLN A 241 -28.48 -9.34 9.36
C GLN A 241 -29.36 -10.10 10.34
N ASN A 242 -29.77 -11.31 9.99
CA ASN A 242 -30.53 -12.17 10.88
C ASN A 242 -29.98 -13.59 10.80
N ASN A 243 -29.65 -14.18 11.94
CA ASN A 243 -29.24 -15.57 12.06
C ASN A 243 -29.95 -16.23 13.24
N THR A 244 -30.17 -17.54 13.16
CA THR A 244 -30.67 -18.34 14.29
C THR A 244 -29.52 -19.12 14.91
N VAL A 245 -29.39 -19.03 16.23
CA VAL A 245 -28.37 -19.75 17.02
C VAL A 245 -29.03 -20.69 18.03
N PRO A 246 -28.31 -21.70 18.55
CA PRO A 246 -28.83 -22.55 19.62
C PRO A 246 -29.20 -21.75 20.88
N PHE A 247 -30.16 -22.24 21.66
CA PHE A 247 -30.57 -21.61 22.92
C PHE A 247 -29.40 -21.40 23.88
N GLY A 248 -29.35 -20.23 24.53
CA GLY A 248 -28.32 -19.84 25.49
C GLY A 248 -26.98 -19.49 24.87
N ALA A 249 -26.83 -19.52 23.54
CA ALA A 249 -25.59 -19.13 22.87
C ALA A 249 -25.29 -17.63 23.02
N LEU A 250 -26.31 -16.81 23.32
CA LEU A 250 -26.22 -15.36 23.43
C LEU A 250 -26.08 -14.86 24.88
N ASP A 251 -26.16 -15.74 25.88
CA ASP A 251 -26.15 -15.36 27.31
C ASP A 251 -24.73 -15.09 27.86
N GLY A 252 -23.71 -15.65 27.20
CA GLY A 252 -22.33 -15.71 27.67
C GLY A 252 -21.35 -14.87 26.86
N GLU A 253 -20.24 -15.50 26.46
CA GLU A 253 -19.19 -14.88 25.65
C GLU A 253 -19.54 -14.96 24.17
N TRP A 254 -19.64 -13.81 23.53
CA TRP A 254 -20.02 -13.70 22.12
C TRP A 254 -18.85 -13.90 21.16
N GLY A 255 -17.60 -13.99 21.62
CA GLY A 255 -16.36 -13.93 20.81
C GLY A 255 -16.47 -14.37 19.34
N ASP A 256 -16.72 -15.66 19.09
CA ASP A 256 -16.80 -16.22 17.73
C ASP A 256 -18.05 -15.74 16.97
N ILE A 257 -19.21 -15.66 17.65
CA ILE A 257 -20.47 -15.17 17.08
C ILE A 257 -20.33 -13.69 16.69
N ALA A 258 -19.69 -12.89 17.54
CA ALA A 258 -19.45 -11.47 17.32
C ALA A 258 -18.52 -11.26 16.12
N HIS A 259 -17.47 -12.09 15.97
CA HIS A 259 -16.59 -12.03 14.82
C HIS A 259 -17.34 -12.33 13.51
N ALA A 260 -18.14 -13.40 13.48
CA ALA A 260 -18.92 -13.76 12.30
C ALA A 260 -19.97 -12.70 11.92
N ILE A 261 -20.67 -12.13 12.90
CA ILE A 261 -21.62 -11.03 12.68
C ILE A 261 -20.89 -9.79 12.15
N ALA A 262 -19.78 -9.41 12.80
CA ALA A 262 -19.00 -8.24 12.43
C ALA A 262 -18.44 -8.32 11.01
N ASP A 263 -17.93 -9.48 10.60
CA ASP A 263 -17.40 -9.67 9.25
C ASP A 263 -18.46 -9.43 8.17
N GLY A 264 -19.62 -10.05 8.32
CA GLY A 264 -20.72 -9.84 7.37
C GLY A 264 -21.28 -8.41 7.43
N GLY A 265 -21.29 -7.79 8.62
CA GLY A 265 -21.81 -6.44 8.81
C GLY A 265 -20.88 -5.38 8.20
N ALA A 266 -19.57 -5.57 8.34
CA ALA A 266 -18.56 -4.66 7.81
C ALA A 266 -18.61 -4.59 6.28
N ASP A 267 -18.82 -5.71 5.59
CA ASP A 267 -18.96 -5.74 4.12
C ASP A 267 -20.16 -4.91 3.63
N GLY A 268 -21.30 -5.00 4.34
CA GLY A 268 -22.48 -4.20 4.06
C GLY A 268 -22.24 -2.71 4.32
N VAL A 269 -21.64 -2.36 5.46
CA VAL A 269 -21.33 -0.97 5.82
C VAL A 269 -20.37 -0.34 4.81
N ILE A 270 -19.36 -1.08 4.34
CA ILE A 270 -18.44 -0.58 3.30
C ILE A 270 -19.16 -0.26 2.00
N THR A 271 -20.16 -1.07 1.64
CA THR A 271 -21.00 -0.81 0.46
C THR A 271 -21.73 0.52 0.62
N LEU A 272 -22.36 0.76 1.78
CA LEU A 272 -23.01 2.04 2.10
C LEU A 272 -22.03 3.22 2.07
N LEU A 273 -20.84 3.07 2.64
CA LEU A 273 -19.82 4.13 2.65
C LEU A 273 -19.40 4.54 1.23
N ARG A 274 -19.28 3.58 0.31
CA ARG A 274 -18.99 3.86 -1.12
C ARG A 274 -20.14 4.60 -1.80
N GLU A 275 -21.38 4.19 -1.53
CA GLU A 275 -22.57 4.84 -2.10
C GLU A 275 -22.68 6.30 -1.64
N VAL A 276 -22.49 6.55 -0.34
CA VAL A 276 -22.49 7.90 0.23
C VAL A 276 -21.37 8.75 -0.37
N GLN A 277 -20.17 8.20 -0.47
CA GLN A 277 -19.03 8.90 -1.05
C GLN A 277 -19.25 9.23 -2.53
N HIS A 278 -19.80 8.30 -3.30
CA HIS A 278 -20.16 8.55 -4.69
C HIS A 278 -21.24 9.63 -4.82
N SER A 279 -22.25 9.60 -3.95
CA SER A 279 -23.29 10.64 -3.93
C SER A 279 -22.73 12.03 -3.60
N LYS A 280 -21.83 12.15 -2.62
CA LYS A 280 -21.20 13.44 -2.27
C LYS A 280 -20.34 13.98 -3.41
N PHE A 281 -19.61 13.11 -4.09
CA PHE A 281 -18.81 13.47 -5.25
C PHE A 281 -19.67 14.03 -6.40
N ILE A 282 -20.86 13.48 -6.63
CA ILE A 282 -21.80 13.98 -7.65
C ILE A 282 -22.50 15.27 -7.20
N ALA A 283 -22.70 15.47 -5.91
CA ALA A 283 -23.36 16.66 -5.35
C ALA A 283 -22.44 17.90 -5.26
N GLY A 284 -21.11 17.73 -5.35
CA GLY A 284 -20.15 18.84 -5.30
C GLY A 284 -20.05 19.52 -3.92
N GLU A 285 -20.37 18.78 -2.84
CA GLU A 285 -20.21 19.24 -1.46
C GLU A 285 -18.88 18.73 -0.91
N ASP A 286 -17.92 19.65 -0.75
CA ASP A 286 -16.67 19.47 0.02
C ASP A 286 -16.83 20.04 1.45
#